data_AF-A0A6H0CYQ0-F1
#
_entry.id   AF-A0A6H0CYQ0-F1
#
_cell.length_a   1.000
_cell.length_b   1.000
_cell.length_c   1.000
_cell.angle_alpha   90.00
_cell.angle_beta   90.00
_cell.angle_gamma   90.00
#
_symmetry.space_group_name_H-M   'P 1'
#
loop_
_entity.id
_entity.type
_entity.pdbx_description
1 polymer ?
#
loop_
_entity_poly.entity_id
_entity_poly.type
_entity_poly.pdbx_seq_one_letter_code
_entity_poly.pdbx_strand_id
1 'polypeptide(L)'
;MNTASADPAGTVPPQPAAPLLTVLSDALDEARFVAEAVPTTDDALTVTVYSSKAPWKETTPESANDWLDRNEIAATASLNDGDYVVITLSTAEAVSRFIAVALGPWLRVHTTAAQLADALEAHGLPHEVAVSAHVIELILPDEGLSSTVQLAALLGAPRLADGLNLRRARGMHRLAERIQWLLTGVAGSDVDVIAEPGCAHAEDRLTIGSTVDQARLLTRRITDAPNGAVSVTQHN
;
A
#
# COMPACT_ATOMS: atom_id res chain seq x y z
N MET A 1 52.23 16.96 -39.69
CA MET A 1 50.75 16.90 -39.70
C MET A 1 50.34 15.97 -38.57
N ASN A 2 49.86 16.54 -37.47
CA ASN A 2 49.47 15.81 -36.26
C ASN A 2 48.12 15.13 -36.47
N THR A 3 48.10 13.80 -36.34
CA THR A 3 46.89 13.03 -36.08
C THR A 3 46.59 13.13 -34.59
N ALA A 4 45.59 13.95 -34.24
CA ALA A 4 45.01 13.92 -32.91
C ALA A 4 44.12 12.67 -32.79
N SER A 5 44.57 11.69 -32.01
CA SER A 5 43.70 10.63 -31.51
C SER A 5 42.69 11.26 -30.55
N ALA A 6 41.41 11.08 -30.85
CA ALA A 6 40.33 11.36 -29.92
C ALA A 6 40.31 10.25 -28.84
N ASP A 7 40.39 10.66 -27.58
CA ASP A 7 40.02 9.84 -26.43
C ASP A 7 38.57 9.37 -26.57
N PRO A 8 38.25 8.07 -26.48
CA PRO A 8 36.88 7.64 -26.29
C PRO A 8 36.46 8.06 -24.87
N ALA A 9 35.36 8.79 -24.76
CA ALA A 9 34.73 9.17 -23.51
C ALA A 9 34.66 7.94 -22.58
N GLY A 10 35.38 8.00 -21.45
CA GLY A 10 35.42 6.91 -20.48
C GLY A 10 34.02 6.67 -19.92
N THR A 11 33.38 5.59 -20.36
CA THR A 11 32.21 5.03 -19.71
C THR A 11 32.63 4.57 -18.33
N VAL A 12 32.17 5.27 -17.30
CA VAL A 12 32.32 4.82 -15.91
C VAL A 12 31.73 3.40 -15.83
N PRO A 13 32.47 2.40 -15.34
CA PRO A 13 31.95 1.04 -15.25
C PRO A 13 30.71 1.02 -14.35
N PRO A 14 29.70 0.21 -14.67
CA PRO A 14 28.48 0.15 -13.88
C PRO A 14 28.82 -0.29 -12.45
N GLN A 15 28.21 0.37 -11.47
CA GLN A 15 28.41 0.01 -10.07
C GLN A 15 27.83 -1.39 -9.79
N PRO A 16 28.55 -2.26 -9.04
CA PRO A 16 28.06 -3.60 -8.71
C PRO A 16 26.84 -3.55 -7.80
N ALA A 17 26.05 -4.63 -7.81
CA ALA A 17 24.82 -4.73 -7.01
C ALA A 17 25.06 -5.09 -5.55
N ALA A 18 26.09 -5.89 -5.23
CA ALA A 18 26.33 -6.44 -3.89
C ALA A 18 26.27 -5.42 -2.73
N PRO A 19 26.81 -4.18 -2.84
CA PRO A 19 26.69 -3.18 -1.78
C PRO A 19 25.26 -2.75 -1.44
N LEU A 20 24.28 -3.00 -2.32
CA LEU A 20 22.87 -2.65 -2.11
C LEU A 20 22.05 -3.77 -1.45
N LEU A 21 22.68 -4.86 -0.98
CA LEU A 21 21.97 -5.98 -0.36
C LEU A 21 21.01 -5.51 0.75
N THR A 22 21.49 -4.69 1.70
CA THR A 22 20.66 -4.18 2.80
C THR A 22 19.49 -3.34 2.28
N VAL A 23 19.74 -2.45 1.31
CA VAL A 23 18.70 -1.59 0.72
C VAL A 23 17.62 -2.44 0.05
N LEU A 24 18.02 -3.49 -0.68
CA LEU A 24 17.09 -4.40 -1.33
C LEU A 24 16.29 -5.23 -0.31
N SER A 25 16.96 -5.79 0.71
CA SER A 25 16.29 -6.56 1.76
C SER A 25 15.29 -5.73 2.56
N ASP A 26 15.64 -4.51 2.93
CA ASP A 26 14.74 -3.59 3.63
C ASP A 26 13.53 -3.25 2.75
N ALA A 27 13.75 -2.96 1.47
CA ALA A 27 12.66 -2.69 0.53
C ALA A 27 11.73 -3.91 0.32
N LEU A 28 12.26 -5.14 0.34
CA LEU A 28 11.48 -6.37 0.26
C LEU A 28 10.59 -6.54 1.51
N ASP A 29 11.15 -6.31 2.70
CA ASP A 29 10.41 -6.40 3.97
C ASP A 29 9.33 -5.33 4.07
N GLU A 30 9.66 -4.07 3.81
CA GLU A 30 8.72 -2.95 3.82
C GLU A 30 7.58 -3.13 2.81
N ALA A 31 7.87 -3.69 1.63
CA ALA A 31 6.87 -4.04 0.62
C ALA A 31 6.03 -5.27 1.00
N ARG A 32 6.39 -5.96 2.09
CA ARG A 32 5.91 -7.30 2.46
C ARG A 32 5.97 -8.25 1.26
N PHE A 33 7.04 -8.16 0.48
CA PHE A 33 7.27 -8.95 -0.71
C PHE A 33 8.11 -10.16 -0.32
N VAL A 34 7.47 -11.32 -0.20
CA VAL A 34 8.13 -12.55 0.27
C VAL A 34 9.17 -13.00 -0.75
N ALA A 35 10.43 -12.67 -0.48
CA ALA A 35 11.58 -13.04 -1.29
C ALA A 35 12.83 -13.04 -0.41
N GLU A 36 13.88 -13.67 -0.91
CA GLU A 36 15.18 -13.72 -0.25
C GLU A 36 16.24 -13.16 -1.21
N ALA A 37 16.96 -12.13 -0.76
CA ALA A 37 18.08 -11.56 -1.50
C ALA A 37 19.41 -12.04 -0.90
N VAL A 38 20.30 -12.55 -1.76
CA VAL A 38 21.63 -13.01 -1.35
C VAL A 38 22.70 -12.52 -2.34
N PRO A 39 23.92 -12.21 -1.88
CA PRO A 39 25.02 -11.85 -2.76
C PRO A 39 25.60 -13.08 -3.45
N THR A 40 26.09 -12.90 -4.68
CA THR A 40 26.87 -13.92 -5.41
C THR A 40 28.36 -13.63 -5.33
N THR A 41 29.18 -14.55 -5.85
CA THR A 41 30.63 -14.38 -5.95
C THR A 41 31.06 -13.30 -6.94
N ASP A 42 30.17 -12.89 -7.85
CA ASP A 42 30.46 -11.98 -8.96
C ASP A 42 29.95 -10.54 -8.67
N ASP A 43 29.83 -10.18 -7.38
CA ASP A 43 29.27 -8.92 -6.90
C ASP A 43 27.84 -8.61 -7.39
N ALA A 44 27.11 -9.63 -7.85
CA ALA A 44 25.69 -9.55 -8.18
C ALA A 44 24.83 -9.89 -6.95
N LEU A 45 23.53 -9.60 -7.04
CA LEU A 45 22.52 -10.05 -6.09
C LEU A 45 21.58 -11.03 -6.78
N THR A 46 21.25 -12.13 -6.14
CA THR A 46 20.13 -12.99 -6.56
C THR A 46 18.95 -12.81 -5.63
N VAL A 47 17.76 -12.71 -6.20
CA VAL A 47 16.48 -12.57 -5.48
C VAL A 47 15.64 -13.80 -5.80
N THR A 48 15.47 -14.69 -4.82
CA THR A 48 14.55 -15.82 -4.93
C THR A 48 13.15 -15.36 -4.54
N VAL A 49 12.19 -15.48 -5.46
CA VAL A 49 10.84 -14.94 -5.30
C VAL A 49 9.86 -16.03 -4.88
N TYR A 50 9.30 -15.87 -3.68
CA TYR A 50 8.26 -16.75 -3.13
C TYR A 50 6.87 -16.09 -3.14
N SER A 51 6.80 -14.81 -3.46
CA SER A 51 5.59 -14.00 -3.30
C SER A 51 4.61 -14.16 -4.46
N SER A 52 3.32 -14.29 -4.14
CA SER A 52 2.22 -14.13 -5.09
C SER A 52 2.03 -12.69 -5.60
N LYS A 53 2.77 -11.73 -5.02
CA LYS A 53 2.80 -10.31 -5.44
C LYS A 53 3.71 -10.06 -6.65
N ALA A 54 4.36 -11.11 -7.15
CA ALA A 54 5.19 -11.03 -8.35
C ALA A 54 4.40 -10.39 -9.51
N PRO A 55 5.01 -9.43 -10.24
CA PRO A 55 4.31 -8.69 -11.30
C PRO A 55 4.19 -9.46 -12.63
N TRP A 56 4.71 -10.68 -12.71
CA TRP A 56 4.53 -11.61 -13.82
C TRP A 56 3.43 -12.62 -13.52
N LYS A 57 2.74 -13.09 -14.56
CA LYS A 57 1.50 -13.90 -14.42
C LYS A 57 1.77 -15.36 -14.06
N GLU A 58 2.83 -15.92 -14.62
CA GLU A 58 3.18 -17.34 -14.48
C GLU A 58 4.49 -17.46 -13.73
N THR A 59 4.61 -18.42 -12.82
CA THR A 59 5.83 -18.70 -12.07
C THR A 59 6.86 -19.42 -12.95
N THR A 60 7.25 -18.79 -14.05
CA THR A 60 8.21 -19.30 -15.04
C THR A 60 9.30 -18.26 -15.29
N PRO A 61 10.55 -18.67 -15.56
CA PRO A 61 11.63 -17.76 -15.91
C PRO A 61 11.32 -16.91 -17.14
N GLU A 62 10.62 -17.47 -18.14
CA GLU A 62 10.27 -16.78 -19.37
C GLU A 62 9.34 -15.60 -19.08
N SER A 63 8.29 -15.80 -18.28
CA SER A 63 7.38 -14.73 -17.89
C SER A 63 8.08 -13.63 -17.08
N ALA A 64 9.02 -14.03 -16.22
CA ALA A 64 9.83 -13.10 -15.44
C ALA A 64 10.82 -12.32 -16.32
N ASN A 65 11.52 -12.96 -17.25
CA ASN A 65 12.41 -12.30 -18.22
C ASN A 65 11.64 -11.32 -19.11
N ASP A 66 10.49 -11.73 -19.65
CA ASP A 66 9.60 -10.85 -20.43
C ASP A 66 9.13 -9.63 -19.63
N TRP A 67 8.94 -9.77 -18.32
CA TRP A 67 8.63 -8.64 -17.44
C TRP A 67 9.85 -7.75 -17.18
N LEU A 68 11.03 -8.33 -16.93
CA LEU A 68 12.28 -7.58 -16.73
C LEU A 68 12.61 -6.74 -17.97
N ASP A 69 12.52 -7.32 -19.17
CA ASP A 69 12.79 -6.65 -20.44
C ASP A 69 11.82 -5.49 -20.69
N ARG A 70 10.51 -5.70 -20.51
CA ARG A 70 9.50 -4.63 -20.67
C ARG A 70 9.68 -3.45 -19.74
N ASN A 71 10.33 -3.67 -18.59
CA ASN A 71 10.60 -2.63 -17.61
C ASN A 71 12.05 -2.14 -17.66
N GLU A 72 12.84 -2.60 -18.64
CA GLU A 72 14.24 -2.25 -18.88
C GLU A 72 15.12 -2.49 -17.63
N ILE A 73 14.89 -3.59 -16.93
CA ILE A 73 15.71 -4.00 -15.79
C ILE A 73 16.80 -4.93 -16.33
N ALA A 74 18.06 -4.49 -16.28
CA ALA A 74 19.22 -5.26 -16.73
C ALA A 74 19.50 -6.43 -15.77
N ALA A 75 18.72 -7.51 -15.91
CA ALA A 75 18.70 -8.67 -15.05
C ALA A 75 18.25 -9.91 -15.82
N THR A 76 18.45 -11.09 -15.23
CA THR A 76 17.99 -12.35 -15.83
C THR A 76 17.24 -13.17 -14.79
N ALA A 77 16.22 -13.91 -15.23
CA ALA A 77 15.49 -14.86 -14.41
C ALA A 77 15.81 -16.31 -14.79
N SER A 78 15.92 -17.18 -13.78
CA SER A 78 16.05 -18.64 -13.90
C SER A 78 15.21 -19.35 -12.82
N LEU A 79 15.16 -20.68 -12.85
CA LEU A 79 14.65 -21.47 -11.71
C LEU A 79 15.80 -21.91 -10.81
N ASN A 80 15.53 -22.04 -9.51
CA ASN A 80 16.37 -22.83 -8.61
C ASN A 80 15.87 -24.28 -8.52
N ASP A 81 16.57 -25.10 -7.74
CA ASP A 81 16.23 -26.51 -7.51
C ASP A 81 14.85 -26.73 -6.85
N GLY A 82 14.24 -25.66 -6.30
CA GLY A 82 12.91 -25.68 -5.70
C GLY A 82 11.81 -25.16 -6.62
N ASP A 83 12.08 -25.01 -7.92
CA ASP A 83 11.16 -24.44 -8.93
C ASP A 83 10.70 -23.00 -8.61
N TYR A 84 11.49 -22.25 -7.85
CA TYR A 84 11.26 -20.83 -7.61
C TYR A 84 12.01 -19.97 -8.63
N VAL A 85 11.38 -18.88 -9.05
CA VAL A 85 12.02 -17.88 -9.90
C VAL A 85 13.10 -17.15 -9.10
N VAL A 86 14.32 -17.17 -9.63
CA VAL A 86 15.47 -16.42 -9.13
C VAL A 86 15.85 -15.34 -10.12
N ILE A 87 15.89 -14.09 -9.66
CA ILE A 87 16.31 -12.94 -10.47
C ILE A 87 17.75 -12.58 -10.11
N THR A 88 18.63 -12.54 -11.09
CA THR A 88 20.02 -12.08 -10.95
C THR A 88 20.14 -10.62 -11.37
N LEU A 89 20.48 -9.76 -10.40
CA LEU A 89 20.69 -8.32 -10.56
C LEU A 89 22.20 -8.03 -10.46
N SER A 90 22.84 -7.72 -11.58
CA SER A 90 24.31 -7.54 -11.61
C SER A 90 24.78 -6.12 -11.28
N THR A 91 23.89 -5.12 -11.38
CA THR A 91 24.27 -3.71 -11.21
C THR A 91 23.39 -2.98 -10.20
N ALA A 92 23.93 -1.92 -9.60
CA ALA A 92 23.20 -1.04 -8.69
C ALA A 92 21.96 -0.39 -9.37
N GLU A 93 22.05 -0.10 -10.66
CA GLU A 93 20.94 0.43 -11.45
C GLU A 93 19.82 -0.60 -11.60
N ALA A 94 20.16 -1.86 -11.89
CA ALA A 94 19.18 -2.95 -11.98
C ALA A 94 18.45 -3.15 -10.64
N VAL A 95 19.17 -3.11 -9.52
CA VAL A 95 18.57 -3.17 -8.17
C VAL A 95 17.61 -2.00 -7.94
N SER A 96 18.07 -0.76 -8.20
CA SER A 96 17.26 0.44 -8.01
C SER A 96 15.99 0.41 -8.85
N ARG A 97 16.09 -0.05 -10.10
CA ARG A 97 14.96 -0.16 -11.02
C ARG A 97 14.02 -1.28 -10.64
N PHE A 98 14.55 -2.42 -10.20
CA PHE A 98 13.75 -3.51 -9.64
C PHE A 98 12.93 -3.04 -8.43
N ILE A 99 13.56 -2.33 -7.47
CA ILE A 99 12.86 -1.73 -6.33
C ILE A 99 11.77 -0.78 -6.82
N ALA A 100 12.09 0.15 -7.72
CA ALA A 100 11.14 1.17 -8.18
C ALA A 100 9.89 0.58 -8.85
N VAL A 101 10.07 -0.47 -9.67
CA VAL A 101 9.02 -1.03 -10.51
C VAL A 101 8.29 -2.20 -9.84
N ALA A 102 9.01 -3.18 -9.28
CA ALA A 102 8.41 -4.34 -8.63
C ALA A 102 7.87 -3.99 -7.24
N LEU A 103 8.67 -3.29 -6.43
CA LEU A 103 8.37 -3.08 -5.00
C LEU A 103 7.69 -1.73 -4.75
N GLY A 104 7.99 -0.71 -5.57
CA GLY A 104 7.48 0.65 -5.42
C GLY A 104 5.95 0.75 -5.27
N PRO A 105 5.12 0.03 -6.06
CA PRO A 105 3.67 0.01 -5.85
C PRO A 105 3.26 -0.48 -4.45
N TRP A 106 3.91 -1.55 -3.96
CA TRP A 106 3.64 -2.15 -2.65
C TRP A 106 4.15 -1.28 -1.49
N LEU A 107 5.33 -0.69 -1.63
CA LEU A 107 5.85 0.30 -0.69
C LEU A 107 4.87 1.46 -0.55
N ARG A 108 4.42 2.03 -1.67
CA ARG A 108 3.47 3.16 -1.65
C ARG A 108 2.16 2.83 -0.95
N VAL A 109 1.58 1.66 -1.18
CA VAL A 109 0.31 1.28 -0.55
C VAL A 109 0.50 1.03 0.95
N HIS A 110 1.58 0.36 1.37
CA HIS A 110 1.85 0.09 2.78
C HIS A 110 2.21 1.36 3.56
N THR A 111 3.05 2.24 3.00
CA THR A 111 3.34 3.55 3.61
C THR A 111 2.07 4.39 3.75
N THR A 112 1.21 4.41 2.73
CA THR A 112 -0.04 5.18 2.78
C THR A 112 -1.01 4.61 3.82
N ALA A 113 -1.11 3.28 3.89
CA ALA A 113 -1.93 2.60 4.90
C ALA A 113 -1.47 2.91 6.32
N ALA A 114 -0.15 2.89 6.57
CA ALA A 114 0.44 3.26 7.86
C ALA A 114 0.14 4.73 8.20
N GLN A 115 0.33 5.66 7.26
CA GLN A 115 0.02 7.07 7.48
C GLN A 115 -1.45 7.33 7.78
N LEU A 116 -2.36 6.58 7.14
CA LEU A 116 -3.79 6.64 7.45
C LEU A 116 -4.08 6.12 8.87
N ALA A 117 -3.46 5.01 9.26
CA ALA A 117 -3.59 4.46 10.61
C ALA A 117 -3.08 5.45 11.67
N ASP A 118 -1.88 6.00 11.48
CA ASP A 118 -1.28 6.99 12.40
C ASP A 118 -2.18 8.24 12.54
N ALA A 119 -2.77 8.71 11.44
CA ALA A 119 -3.69 9.85 11.47
C ALA A 119 -4.95 9.54 12.27
N LEU A 120 -5.54 8.34 12.12
CA LEU A 120 -6.71 7.93 12.89
C LEU A 120 -6.39 7.71 14.37
N GLU A 121 -5.23 7.12 14.67
CA GLU A 121 -4.74 6.92 16.04
C GLU A 121 -4.52 8.25 16.76
N ALA A 122 -4.00 9.28 16.07
CA ALA A 122 -3.84 10.62 16.63
C ALA A 122 -5.17 11.25 17.10
N HIS A 123 -6.31 10.80 16.55
CA HIS A 123 -7.65 11.20 16.98
C HIS A 123 -8.33 10.17 17.89
N GLY A 124 -7.64 9.10 18.29
CA GLY A 124 -8.16 8.06 19.18
C GLY A 124 -9.28 7.21 18.57
N LEU A 125 -9.35 7.10 17.24
CA LEU A 125 -10.35 6.31 16.55
C LEU A 125 -9.96 4.82 16.53
N PRO A 126 -10.80 3.91 17.06
CA PRO A 126 -10.64 2.48 16.85
C PRO A 126 -10.73 2.15 15.35
N HIS A 127 -9.73 1.45 14.84
CA HIS A 127 -9.65 1.12 13.42
C HIS A 127 -8.76 -0.10 13.18
N GLU A 128 -8.95 -0.73 12.03
CA GLU A 128 -7.99 -1.66 11.43
C GLU A 128 -7.72 -1.20 10.00
N VAL A 129 -6.47 -1.26 9.56
CA VAL A 129 -6.10 -1.00 8.16
C VAL A 129 -5.52 -2.27 7.55
N ALA A 130 -6.19 -2.78 6.52
CA ALA A 130 -5.73 -3.88 5.71
C ALA A 130 -5.30 -3.39 4.32
N VAL A 131 -4.35 -4.09 3.72
CA VAL A 131 -3.88 -3.83 2.36
C VAL A 131 -4.11 -5.09 1.54
N SER A 132 -4.96 -4.96 0.52
CA SER A 132 -5.15 -5.95 -0.54
C SER A 132 -4.63 -5.36 -1.86
N ALA A 133 -4.31 -6.20 -2.84
CA ALA A 133 -3.58 -5.90 -4.10
C ALA A 133 -3.31 -4.41 -4.44
N HIS A 134 -4.37 -3.63 -4.64
CA HIS A 134 -4.29 -2.18 -4.89
C HIS A 134 -5.28 -1.34 -4.08
N VAL A 135 -5.84 -1.91 -3.02
CA VAL A 135 -6.87 -1.29 -2.19
C VAL A 135 -6.40 -1.24 -0.74
N ILE A 136 -6.57 -0.07 -0.13
CA ILE A 136 -6.44 0.12 1.31
C ILE A 136 -7.85 0.01 1.88
N GLU A 137 -8.05 -1.00 2.71
CA GLU A 137 -9.29 -1.27 3.41
C GLU A 137 -9.18 -0.70 4.82
N LEU A 138 -9.96 0.35 5.11
CA LEU A 138 -10.13 0.87 6.45
C LEU A 138 -11.38 0.25 7.05
N ILE A 139 -11.21 -0.48 8.14
CA ILE A 139 -12.28 -1.12 8.90
C ILE A 139 -12.46 -0.35 10.19
N LEU A 140 -13.69 0.03 10.48
CA LEU A 140 -14.09 0.68 11.74
C LEU A 140 -14.98 -0.29 12.51
N PRO A 141 -14.40 -1.17 13.35
CA PRO A 141 -15.18 -2.04 14.22
C PRO A 141 -15.70 -1.23 15.40
N ASP A 142 -17.02 -1.19 15.58
CA ASP A 142 -17.63 -0.58 16.76
C ASP A 142 -19.12 -0.94 16.89
N GLU A 143 -19.54 -1.35 18.08
CA GLU A 143 -20.96 -1.52 18.40
C GLU A 143 -21.74 -0.22 18.18
N GLY A 144 -22.69 -0.24 17.25
CA GLY A 144 -23.46 0.96 16.91
C GLY A 144 -22.71 2.02 16.12
N LEU A 145 -21.54 1.69 15.56
CA LEU A 145 -20.79 2.50 14.58
C LEU A 145 -20.38 3.91 15.07
N SER A 146 -20.06 4.09 16.36
CA SER A 146 -19.66 5.40 16.89
C SER A 146 -18.35 5.90 16.27
N SER A 147 -17.38 5.02 16.01
CA SER A 147 -16.14 5.34 15.28
C SER A 147 -16.41 5.91 13.88
N THR A 148 -17.43 5.40 13.20
CA THR A 148 -17.87 5.93 11.89
C THR A 148 -18.44 7.34 12.02
N VAL A 149 -19.23 7.60 13.05
CA VAL A 149 -19.80 8.95 13.31
C VAL A 149 -18.69 9.94 13.68
N GLN A 150 -17.72 9.52 14.48
CA GLN A 150 -16.57 10.34 14.83
C GLN A 150 -15.71 10.65 13.61
N LEU A 151 -15.45 9.67 12.72
CA LEU A 151 -14.79 9.92 11.44
C LEU A 151 -15.58 10.95 10.61
N ALA A 152 -16.90 10.82 10.50
CA ALA A 152 -17.72 11.80 9.79
C ALA A 152 -17.59 13.20 10.39
N ALA A 153 -17.51 13.32 11.72
CA ALA A 153 -17.29 14.59 12.41
C ALA A 153 -15.92 15.21 12.06
N LEU A 154 -14.84 14.43 12.05
CA LEU A 154 -13.51 14.88 11.62
C LEU A 154 -13.51 15.41 10.19
N LEU A 155 -14.33 14.79 9.33
CA LEU A 155 -14.50 15.20 7.93
C LEU A 155 -15.47 16.39 7.76
N GLY A 156 -16.01 16.94 8.85
CA GLY A 156 -16.88 18.12 8.85
C GLY A 156 -18.38 17.83 8.76
N ALA A 157 -18.80 16.58 8.98
CA ALA A 157 -20.19 16.14 8.96
C ALA A 157 -20.64 15.50 10.30
N PRO A 158 -20.61 16.24 11.43
CA PRO A 158 -20.89 15.67 12.77
C PRO A 158 -22.31 15.14 12.96
N ARG A 159 -23.24 15.51 12.08
CA ARG A 159 -24.67 15.15 12.14
C ARG A 159 -25.05 14.06 11.15
N LEU A 160 -24.06 13.35 10.59
CA LEU A 160 -24.29 12.39 9.50
C LEU A 160 -25.23 11.24 9.91
N ALA A 161 -25.24 10.87 11.19
CA ALA A 161 -26.10 9.81 11.73
C ALA A 161 -27.50 10.29 12.16
N ASP A 162 -27.80 11.60 12.10
CA ASP A 162 -29.07 12.13 12.57
C ASP A 162 -30.26 11.45 11.89
N GLY A 163 -31.22 11.04 12.72
CA GLY A 163 -32.45 10.37 12.30
C GLY A 163 -32.28 8.91 11.88
N LEU A 164 -31.10 8.32 12.01
CA LEU A 164 -30.85 6.90 11.72
C LEU A 164 -30.98 6.04 12.98
N ASN A 165 -31.61 4.88 12.84
CA ASN A 165 -31.58 3.84 13.87
C ASN A 165 -30.47 2.84 13.54
N LEU A 166 -29.27 3.06 14.08
CA LEU A 166 -28.07 2.27 13.79
C LEU A 166 -28.13 0.85 14.35
N ARG A 167 -29.06 0.53 15.27
CA ARG A 167 -29.30 -0.85 15.74
C ARG A 167 -30.03 -1.72 14.73
N ARG A 168 -30.41 -1.17 13.57
CA ARG A 168 -31.10 -1.89 12.50
C ARG A 168 -30.24 -1.84 11.24
N ALA A 169 -30.14 -2.97 10.54
CA ALA A 169 -29.39 -3.07 9.28
C ALA A 169 -29.73 -1.96 8.27
N ARG A 170 -31.01 -1.57 8.17
CA ARG A 170 -31.43 -0.45 7.31
C ARG A 170 -30.81 0.89 7.71
N GLY A 171 -30.67 1.16 9.00
CA GLY A 171 -30.04 2.39 9.48
C GLY A 171 -28.53 2.39 9.24
N MET A 172 -27.87 1.24 9.44
CA MET A 172 -26.45 1.06 9.12
C MET A 172 -26.17 1.25 7.63
N HIS A 173 -26.97 0.63 6.76
CA HIS A 173 -26.83 0.78 5.31
C HIS A 173 -27.01 2.24 4.87
N ARG A 174 -27.99 2.96 5.44
CA ARG A 174 -28.15 4.40 5.20
C ARG A 174 -26.96 5.22 5.72
N LEU A 175 -26.34 4.84 6.83
CA LEU A 175 -25.13 5.50 7.30
C LEU A 175 -23.97 5.25 6.33
N ALA A 176 -23.78 4.01 5.88
CA ALA A 176 -22.76 3.66 4.88
C ALA A 176 -22.92 4.46 3.58
N GLU A 177 -24.14 4.55 3.04
CA GLU A 177 -24.43 5.39 1.86
C GLU A 177 -24.02 6.86 2.13
N ARG A 178 -24.38 7.43 3.29
CA ARG A 178 -24.03 8.81 3.64
C ARG A 178 -22.52 9.01 3.78
N ILE A 179 -21.81 8.05 4.36
CA ILE A 179 -20.35 8.05 4.48
C ILE A 179 -19.71 7.95 3.10
N GLN A 180 -20.25 7.10 2.23
CA GLN A 180 -19.81 6.96 0.85
C GLN A 180 -19.85 8.30 0.11
N TRP A 181 -20.97 9.02 0.21
CA TRP A 181 -21.11 10.36 -0.38
C TRP A 181 -20.11 11.36 0.20
N LEU A 182 -19.93 11.36 1.52
CA LEU A 182 -18.97 12.23 2.19
C LEU A 182 -17.54 11.96 1.72
N LEU A 183 -17.11 10.70 1.71
CA LEU A 183 -15.77 10.29 1.29
C LEU A 183 -15.54 10.53 -0.20
N THR A 184 -16.56 10.30 -1.04
CA THR A 184 -16.51 10.64 -2.47
C THR A 184 -16.29 12.14 -2.67
N GLY A 185 -16.94 12.99 -1.87
CA GLY A 185 -16.72 14.43 -1.87
C GLY A 185 -15.32 14.83 -1.42
N VAL A 186 -14.75 14.15 -0.42
CA VAL A 186 -13.38 14.39 0.07
C VAL A 186 -12.32 13.94 -0.94
N ALA A 187 -12.50 12.76 -1.53
CA ALA A 187 -11.53 12.14 -2.41
C ALA A 187 -11.67 12.58 -3.89
N GLY A 188 -12.77 13.27 -4.25
CA GLY A 188 -13.05 13.72 -5.61
C GLY A 188 -13.36 12.59 -6.60
N SER A 189 -13.59 11.37 -6.10
CA SER A 189 -13.87 10.16 -6.88
C SER A 189 -14.60 9.14 -6.00
N ASP A 190 -15.34 8.22 -6.63
CA ASP A 190 -16.15 7.24 -5.92
C ASP A 190 -15.30 6.37 -4.98
N VAL A 191 -15.70 6.33 -3.72
CA VAL A 191 -15.13 5.45 -2.68
C VAL A 191 -16.14 4.35 -2.39
N ASP A 192 -15.67 3.12 -2.15
CA ASP A 192 -16.55 2.01 -1.78
C ASP A 192 -16.72 1.94 -0.26
N VAL A 193 -17.95 1.76 0.20
CA VAL A 193 -18.27 1.71 1.63
C VAL A 193 -19.34 0.65 1.87
N ILE A 194 -18.99 -0.31 2.72
CA ILE A 194 -19.85 -1.43 3.06
C ILE A 194 -20.10 -1.40 4.57
N ALA A 195 -21.36 -1.49 4.99
CA ALA A 195 -21.72 -1.75 6.38
C ALA A 195 -22.17 -3.19 6.53
N GLU A 196 -21.56 -3.89 7.48
CA GLU A 196 -21.91 -5.25 7.85
C GLU A 196 -22.44 -5.25 9.29
N PRO A 197 -23.64 -5.80 9.53
CA PRO A 197 -24.11 -6.02 10.89
C PRO A 197 -23.24 -7.07 11.58
N GLY A 198 -22.97 -6.82 12.86
CA GLY A 198 -22.29 -7.75 13.73
C GLY A 198 -23.08 -9.04 13.92
N CYS A 199 -22.40 -10.06 14.43
CA CYS A 199 -23.00 -11.32 14.87
C CYS A 199 -22.58 -11.62 16.31
N ALA A 200 -22.99 -12.76 16.85
CA ALA A 200 -22.68 -13.13 18.25
C ALA A 200 -21.16 -13.16 18.58
N HIS A 201 -20.29 -13.13 17.56
CA HIS A 201 -18.84 -13.23 17.69
C HIS A 201 -18.09 -12.03 17.11
N ALA A 202 -18.79 -11.02 16.57
CA ALA A 202 -18.17 -9.88 15.91
C ALA A 202 -19.07 -8.64 15.99
N GLU A 203 -18.46 -7.48 16.23
CA GLU A 203 -19.15 -6.20 16.29
C GLU A 203 -19.70 -5.77 14.93
N ASP A 204 -20.58 -4.77 14.94
CA ASP A 204 -20.94 -4.03 13.73
C ASP A 204 -19.67 -3.41 13.14
N ARG A 205 -19.54 -3.43 11.80
CA ARG A 205 -18.40 -2.79 11.15
C ARG A 205 -18.75 -2.06 9.88
N LEU A 206 -17.99 -1.02 9.63
CA LEU A 206 -17.97 -0.31 8.37
C LEU A 206 -16.60 -0.49 7.72
N THR A 207 -16.59 -0.98 6.48
CA THR A 207 -15.39 -1.17 5.67
C THR A 207 -15.39 -0.14 4.56
N ILE A 208 -14.27 0.58 4.42
CA ILE A 208 -14.05 1.59 3.38
C ILE A 208 -12.93 1.06 2.47
N GLY A 209 -13.26 0.78 1.21
CA GLY A 209 -12.29 0.42 0.19
C GLY A 209 -11.81 1.67 -0.55
N SER A 210 -10.50 1.92 -0.53
CA SER A 210 -9.91 3.11 -1.15
C SER A 210 -8.67 2.80 -1.97
N THR A 211 -8.46 3.54 -3.05
CA THR A 211 -7.17 3.55 -3.76
C THR A 211 -6.11 4.29 -2.94
N VAL A 212 -4.83 4.13 -3.30
CA VAL A 212 -3.72 4.84 -2.64
C VAL A 212 -3.92 6.36 -2.63
N ASP A 213 -4.38 6.94 -3.74
CA ASP A 213 -4.55 8.40 -3.83
C ASP A 213 -5.75 8.88 -3.01
N GLN A 214 -6.85 8.12 -3.00
CA GLN A 214 -8.01 8.41 -2.14
C GLN A 214 -7.63 8.35 -0.66
N ALA A 215 -6.90 7.31 -0.25
CA ALA A 215 -6.41 7.16 1.12
C ALA A 215 -5.50 8.33 1.52
N ARG A 216 -4.59 8.78 0.63
CA ARG A 216 -3.74 9.96 0.89
C ARG A 216 -4.54 11.24 1.10
N LEU A 217 -5.56 11.47 0.29
CA LEU A 217 -6.45 12.63 0.45
C LEU A 217 -7.21 12.56 1.78
N LEU A 218 -7.70 11.37 2.14
CA LEU A 218 -8.36 11.13 3.41
C LEU A 218 -7.40 11.36 4.59
N THR A 219 -6.19 10.82 4.55
CA THR A 219 -5.14 11.02 5.56
C THR A 219 -4.89 12.52 5.76
N ARG A 220 -4.63 13.28 4.68
CA ARG A 220 -4.41 14.73 4.78
C ARG A 220 -5.58 15.44 5.44
N ARG A 221 -6.81 15.09 5.04
CA ARG A 221 -8.02 15.72 5.58
C ARG A 221 -8.21 15.44 7.07
N ILE A 222 -7.88 14.22 7.51
CA ILE A 222 -7.91 13.82 8.92
C ILE A 222 -6.82 14.56 9.69
N THR A 223 -5.57 14.53 9.22
CA THR A 223 -4.44 15.21 9.88
C THR A 223 -4.65 16.72 10.04
N ASP A 224 -5.30 17.37 9.07
CA ASP A 224 -5.62 18.80 9.12
C ASP A 224 -6.85 19.11 10.01
N ALA A 225 -7.60 18.10 10.46
CA ALA A 225 -8.74 18.30 11.33
C ALA A 225 -8.26 18.74 12.72
N PRO A 226 -8.92 19.72 13.36
CA PRO A 226 -8.54 20.14 14.69
C PRO A 226 -8.66 18.97 15.68
N ASN A 227 -7.62 18.74 16.48
CA ASN A 227 -7.63 17.82 17.63
C ASN A 227 -8.61 18.36 18.69
N GLY A 228 -9.89 18.13 18.46
CA GLY A 228 -10.98 18.74 19.23
C GLY A 228 -11.87 17.67 19.84
N ALA A 229 -11.73 17.50 21.15
CA ALA A 229 -12.60 16.75 22.05
C ALA A 229 -14.06 16.68 21.57
N VAL A 230 -14.46 15.53 21.01
CA VAL A 230 -15.86 15.17 20.94
C VAL A 230 -16.28 14.81 22.36
N SER A 231 -16.55 15.81 23.19
CA SER A 231 -17.38 15.60 24.37
C SER A 231 -18.74 15.17 23.86
N VAL A 232 -18.95 13.86 23.79
CA VAL A 232 -20.27 13.25 23.62
C VAL A 232 -21.13 13.80 24.75
N THR A 233 -21.92 14.82 24.44
CA THR A 233 -22.89 15.35 25.38
C THR A 233 -24.02 14.33 25.38
N GLN A 234 -23.94 13.34 26.28
CA GLN A 234 -25.07 12.49 26.61
C GLN A 234 -26.22 13.41 27.01
N HIS A 235 -27.20 13.56 26.12
CA HIS A 235 -28.50 14.07 26.52
C HIS A 235 -29.28 12.90 27.11
N ASN A 236 -29.42 12.94 28.44
CA ASN A 236 -30.44 12.20 29.18
C ASN A 236 -31.85 12.58 28.71
#